data_AF-A0A1J9QCP1-F1
#
_entry.id   AF-A0A1J9QCP1-F1
#
_cell.length_a   1.000
_cell.length_b   1.000
_cell.length_c   1.000
_cell.angle_alpha   90.00
_cell.angle_beta   90.00
_cell.angle_gamma   90.00
#
_symmetry.space_group_name_H-M   'P 1'
#
loop_
_entity.id
_entity.type
_entity.pdbx_description
1 polymer ?
#
loop_
_entity_poly.entity_id
_entity_poly.type
_entity_poly.pdbx_seq_one_letter_code
_entity_poly.pdbx_strand_id
1 'polypeptide(L)'
;MGDVGPAVSGEPDQLQESIAVIKEYVQDIHVLVTGFGPFKTNPLNPSFLIASALPKIITLPQTSPTSAPRRILIHTHPTPIRVAYSAVRSAVPAIIDAFKNDHDGRPPDFVMHIGMASTRDYYAVETVAHRDDYRITDVDGDVGVDEGEAVWKALGLPEVLRPGPCIMPDDDEGHEGDEGDANAVSRKSSTAVYTTRGISATVVTDTTTTTSNTVTTTTTSTSTTTTTTTTTTKMSSPDEEKVQQQQQEQHEHQQQQQEEKEEHNPIRNTIVTTITSAASQTPTAPYPPDAHFLKTWQSFAPCKADVRLSEDAGRYLCEFIYYTSLAHAYKERSNRSVVFLHVPGRTDDEAIQIGREVAVGLVRCLVACWVV
;
A
#
# COMPACT_ATOMS: atom_id res chain seq x y z
N MET A 1 -68.05 -27.46 -39.69
CA MET A 1 -68.03 -26.89 -38.33
C MET A 1 -66.58 -26.88 -37.90
N GLY A 2 -66.00 -25.68 -37.85
CA GLY A 2 -64.56 -25.47 -37.71
C GLY A 2 -64.12 -25.35 -36.25
N ASP A 3 -62.87 -25.75 -36.07
CA ASP A 3 -61.94 -25.61 -34.96
C ASP A 3 -61.73 -24.15 -34.50
N VAL A 4 -61.69 -23.95 -33.18
CA VAL A 4 -61.01 -22.85 -32.45
C VAL A 4 -60.98 -23.19 -30.95
N GLY A 5 -59.78 -23.41 -30.39
CA GLY A 5 -59.55 -23.70 -28.97
C GLY A 5 -59.54 -22.46 -28.05
N PRO A 6 -59.49 -22.63 -26.71
CA PRO A 6 -59.12 -21.58 -25.76
C PRO A 6 -57.66 -21.70 -25.29
N ALA A 7 -57.04 -20.54 -25.08
CA ALA A 7 -55.63 -20.32 -24.79
C ALA A 7 -55.19 -20.76 -23.38
N VAL A 8 -53.97 -21.26 -23.31
CA VAL A 8 -53.20 -21.51 -22.08
C VAL A 8 -52.79 -20.16 -21.47
N SER A 9 -53.29 -19.83 -20.28
CA SER A 9 -52.72 -18.79 -19.43
C SER A 9 -51.88 -19.45 -18.33
N GLY A 10 -50.60 -19.64 -18.59
CA GLY A 10 -49.59 -19.94 -17.59
C GLY A 10 -48.64 -18.77 -17.49
N GLU A 11 -48.87 -17.86 -16.53
CA GLU A 11 -47.82 -16.96 -16.04
C GLU A 11 -47.07 -17.71 -14.94
N PRO A 12 -45.77 -18.02 -15.10
CA PRO A 12 -44.96 -18.45 -13.98
C PRO A 12 -44.62 -17.23 -13.13
N ASP A 13 -45.01 -17.31 -11.86
CA ASP A 13 -44.64 -16.40 -10.78
C ASP A 13 -43.13 -16.13 -10.81
N GLN A 14 -42.72 -14.93 -11.24
CA GLN A 14 -41.32 -14.51 -11.20
C GLN A 14 -40.96 -14.26 -9.74
N LEU A 15 -40.32 -15.24 -9.10
CA LEU A 15 -39.54 -15.07 -7.89
C LEU A 15 -38.53 -13.94 -8.12
N GLN A 16 -38.86 -12.74 -7.67
CA GLN A 16 -37.99 -11.57 -7.78
C GLN A 16 -36.87 -11.72 -6.75
N GLU A 17 -35.77 -12.36 -7.15
CA GLU A 17 -34.52 -12.37 -6.39
C GLU A 17 -34.10 -10.91 -6.15
N SER A 18 -34.32 -10.41 -4.94
CA SER A 18 -33.85 -9.09 -4.57
C SER A 18 -32.34 -9.17 -4.30
N ILE A 19 -31.54 -8.85 -5.32
CA ILE A 19 -30.09 -8.70 -5.20
C ILE A 19 -29.81 -7.28 -4.71
N ALA A 20 -29.38 -7.15 -3.46
CA ALA A 20 -28.86 -5.89 -2.95
C ALA A 20 -27.38 -5.78 -3.37
N VAL A 21 -27.09 -4.93 -4.36
CA VAL A 21 -25.71 -4.59 -4.73
C VAL A 21 -25.25 -3.42 -3.87
N ILE A 22 -24.38 -3.68 -2.89
CA ILE A 22 -23.75 -2.62 -2.09
C ILE A 22 -22.44 -2.25 -2.78
N LYS A 23 -22.36 -1.04 -3.34
CA LYS A 23 -21.09 -0.49 -3.85
C LYS A 23 -20.38 0.23 -2.71
N GLU A 24 -19.36 -0.42 -2.14
CA GLU A 24 -18.51 0.23 -1.14
C GLU A 24 -17.30 0.85 -1.83
N TYR A 25 -17.14 2.16 -1.68
CA TYR A 25 -15.93 2.84 -2.12
C TYR A 25 -14.89 2.76 -1.00
N VAL A 26 -13.73 2.18 -1.29
CA VAL A 26 -12.63 2.09 -0.34
C VAL A 26 -11.48 2.97 -0.85
N GLN A 27 -10.91 3.75 0.05
CA GLN A 27 -9.67 4.49 -0.24
C GLN A 27 -8.48 3.60 0.11
N ASP A 28 -7.72 3.21 -0.92
CA ASP A 28 -6.49 2.43 -0.75
C ASP A 28 -5.28 3.36 -0.61
N ILE A 29 -4.45 3.09 0.40
CA ILE A 29 -3.21 3.81 0.69
C ILE A 29 -2.05 2.85 0.49
N HIS A 30 -1.15 3.15 -0.43
CA HIS A 30 -0.06 2.28 -0.83
C HIS A 30 1.25 2.64 -0.11
N VAL A 31 1.80 1.66 0.62
CA VAL A 31 3.07 1.81 1.35
C VAL A 31 4.10 0.86 0.78
N LEU A 32 5.15 1.39 0.15
CA LEU A 32 6.30 0.63 -0.31
C LEU A 32 7.28 0.43 0.85
N VAL A 33 7.70 -0.81 1.13
CA VAL A 33 8.59 -1.14 2.25
C VAL A 33 9.83 -1.88 1.78
N THR A 34 11.00 -1.51 2.28
CA THR A 34 12.25 -2.23 2.02
C THR A 34 13.00 -2.53 3.31
N GLY A 35 13.87 -3.56 3.26
CA GLY A 35 14.84 -3.86 4.31
C GLY A 35 16.16 -4.29 3.70
N PHE A 36 17.22 -4.27 4.52
CA PHE A 36 18.57 -4.65 4.10
C PHE A 36 18.86 -6.13 4.32
N GLY A 37 19.78 -6.65 3.51
CA GLY A 37 20.31 -8.00 3.65
C GLY A 37 21.41 -8.14 4.70
N PRO A 38 22.00 -9.34 4.82
CA PRO A 38 23.12 -9.62 5.70
C PRO A 38 24.32 -8.70 5.42
N PHE A 39 25.10 -8.39 6.47
CA PHE A 39 26.34 -7.63 6.34
C PHE A 39 27.29 -7.88 7.52
N LYS A 40 28.59 -7.72 7.25
CA LYS A 40 29.67 -8.02 8.21
C LYS A 40 29.48 -9.44 8.78
N THR A 41 29.46 -9.57 10.10
CA THR A 41 29.28 -10.84 10.82
C THR A 41 27.82 -11.17 11.12
N ASN A 42 26.85 -10.38 10.62
CA ASN A 42 25.42 -10.61 10.88
C ASN A 42 24.82 -11.41 9.72
N PRO A 43 24.61 -12.73 9.87
CA PRO A 43 24.06 -13.58 8.81
C PRO A 43 22.58 -13.31 8.53
N LEU A 44 21.89 -12.66 9.48
CA LEU A 44 20.52 -12.22 9.38
C LEU A 44 20.49 -10.71 9.63
N ASN A 45 19.54 -10.03 8.98
CA ASN A 45 19.30 -8.61 9.19
C ASN A 45 17.82 -8.41 9.59
N PRO A 46 17.55 -7.93 10.82
CA PRO A 46 16.19 -7.79 11.32
C PRO A 46 15.35 -6.83 10.47
N SER A 47 15.96 -5.88 9.75
CA SER A 47 15.21 -4.96 8.90
C SER A 47 14.40 -5.69 7.81
N PHE A 48 15.02 -6.63 7.08
CA PHE A 48 14.33 -7.42 6.07
C PHE A 48 13.40 -8.48 6.65
N LEU A 49 13.76 -9.07 7.80
CA LEU A 49 12.88 -10.01 8.50
C LEU A 49 11.59 -9.32 8.96
N ILE A 50 11.69 -8.13 9.55
CA ILE A 50 10.54 -7.32 9.97
C ILE A 50 9.70 -6.90 8.77
N ALA A 51 10.33 -6.38 7.71
CA ALA A 51 9.64 -5.98 6.48
C ALA A 51 8.84 -7.16 5.90
N SER A 52 9.46 -8.33 5.79
CA SER A 52 8.83 -9.55 5.26
C SER A 52 7.69 -10.08 6.12
N ALA A 53 7.69 -9.78 7.42
CA ALA A 53 6.65 -10.19 8.37
C ALA A 53 5.44 -9.24 8.39
N LEU A 54 5.49 -8.11 7.68
CA LEU A 54 4.38 -7.15 7.66
C LEU A 54 3.11 -7.77 7.04
N PRO A 55 1.92 -7.44 7.58
CA PRO A 55 0.66 -7.80 6.92
C PRO A 55 0.56 -7.07 5.57
N LYS A 56 0.02 -7.74 4.55
CA LYS A 56 -0.19 -7.10 3.22
C LYS A 56 -1.28 -6.03 3.24
N ILE A 57 -2.24 -6.13 4.17
CA ILE A 57 -3.39 -5.25 4.26
C ILE A 57 -3.63 -4.87 5.72
N ILE A 58 -3.85 -3.58 5.99
CA ILE A 58 -4.33 -3.07 7.28
C ILE A 58 -5.65 -2.33 7.03
N THR A 59 -6.73 -2.80 7.64
CA THR A 59 -8.02 -2.10 7.62
C THR A 59 -8.05 -1.07 8.74
N LEU A 60 -8.38 0.18 8.42
CA LEU A 60 -8.58 1.23 9.42
C LEU A 60 -10.08 1.33 9.76
N PRO A 61 -10.43 1.48 11.05
CA PRO A 61 -11.82 1.69 11.43
C PRO A 61 -12.33 3.01 10.86
N GLN A 62 -13.61 3.04 10.45
CA GLN A 62 -14.24 4.27 9.98
C GLN A 62 -14.28 5.30 11.11
N THR A 63 -13.77 6.50 10.84
CA THR A 63 -13.76 7.61 11.81
C THR A 63 -15.09 8.37 11.81
N SER A 64 -15.88 8.26 10.74
CA SER A 64 -17.25 8.78 10.67
C SER A 64 -18.13 7.92 9.74
N PRO A 65 -19.47 7.91 9.93
CA PRO A 65 -20.40 7.18 9.06
C PRO A 65 -20.38 7.66 7.60
N THR A 66 -19.87 8.87 7.36
CA THR A 66 -19.80 9.51 6.04
C THR A 66 -18.45 9.32 5.35
N SER A 67 -17.43 8.84 6.07
CA SER A 67 -16.10 8.59 5.50
C SER A 67 -16.03 7.20 4.88
N ALA A 68 -15.47 7.12 3.67
CA ALA A 68 -15.13 5.84 3.06
C ALA A 68 -14.16 5.06 3.97
N PRO A 69 -14.35 3.74 4.16
CA PRO A 69 -13.35 2.91 4.82
C PRO A 69 -11.99 3.07 4.12
N ARG A 70 -10.92 3.14 4.92
CA ARG A 70 -9.53 3.22 4.43
C ARG A 70 -8.85 1.88 4.61
N ARG A 71 -8.12 1.45 3.59
CA ARG A 71 -7.24 0.27 3.65
C ARG A 71 -5.82 0.70 3.33
N ILE A 72 -4.86 0.18 4.08
CA ILE A 72 -3.45 0.34 3.79
C ILE A 72 -2.98 -0.93 3.10
N LEU A 73 -2.42 -0.82 1.90
CA LEU A 73 -1.81 -1.88 1.14
C LEU A 73 -0.29 -1.77 1.29
N ILE A 74 0.32 -2.75 1.94
CA ILE A 74 1.77 -2.80 2.19
C ILE A 74 2.44 -3.64 1.11
N HIS A 75 3.31 -3.00 0.34
CA HIS A 75 4.09 -3.56 -0.76
C HIS A 75 5.53 -3.74 -0.28
N THR A 76 5.84 -4.91 0.26
CA THR A 76 7.21 -5.22 0.67
C THR A 76 8.03 -5.67 -0.53
N HIS A 77 9.18 -5.02 -0.76
CA HIS A 77 10.12 -5.46 -1.79
C HIS A 77 10.62 -6.89 -1.49
N PRO A 78 10.50 -7.85 -2.42
CA PRO A 78 10.63 -9.27 -2.11
C PRO A 78 12.07 -9.73 -1.83
N THR A 79 13.07 -8.92 -2.21
CA THR A 79 14.48 -9.24 -2.00
C THR A 79 15.12 -8.24 -1.04
N PRO A 80 16.01 -8.68 -0.14
CA PRO A 80 16.73 -7.76 0.72
C PRO A 80 17.65 -6.87 -0.12
N ILE A 81 17.69 -5.58 0.19
CA ILE A 81 18.64 -4.65 -0.44
C ILE A 81 20.04 -4.99 0.05
N ARG A 82 20.98 -5.22 -0.86
CA ARG A 82 22.39 -5.45 -0.51
C ARG A 82 22.94 -4.23 0.21
N VAL A 83 23.74 -4.43 1.26
CA VAL A 83 24.39 -3.36 2.02
C VAL A 83 25.62 -2.84 1.24
N ALA A 84 25.38 -2.32 0.03
CA ALA A 84 26.36 -1.76 -0.89
C ALA A 84 25.86 -0.46 -1.51
N TYR A 85 26.72 0.55 -1.65
CA TYR A 85 26.31 1.90 -2.09
C TYR A 85 25.77 1.89 -3.52
N SER A 86 26.49 1.20 -4.42
CA SER A 86 26.09 0.99 -5.81
C SER A 86 24.74 0.25 -5.93
N ALA A 87 24.51 -0.73 -5.06
CA ALA A 87 23.25 -1.47 -5.00
C ALA A 87 22.10 -0.57 -4.58
N VAL A 88 22.26 0.26 -3.54
CA VAL A 88 21.23 1.21 -3.11
C VAL A 88 20.93 2.24 -4.20
N ARG A 89 21.96 2.85 -4.78
CA ARG A 89 21.85 3.85 -5.84
C ARG A 89 21.02 3.34 -7.02
N SER A 90 21.20 2.06 -7.38
CA SER A 90 20.50 1.43 -8.49
C SER A 90 19.11 0.92 -8.09
N ALA A 91 18.97 0.33 -6.90
CA ALA A 91 17.75 -0.33 -6.48
C ALA A 91 16.62 0.64 -6.15
N VAL A 92 16.89 1.77 -5.47
CA VAL A 92 15.83 2.67 -5.00
C VAL A 92 14.99 3.22 -6.17
N PRO A 93 15.57 3.84 -7.22
CA PRO A 93 14.78 4.29 -8.36
C PRO A 93 14.07 3.13 -9.06
N ALA A 94 14.76 1.99 -9.27
CA ALA A 94 14.19 0.84 -9.96
C ALA A 94 12.98 0.24 -9.23
N ILE A 95 12.99 0.18 -7.90
CA ILE A 95 11.87 -0.31 -7.10
C ILE A 95 10.68 0.65 -7.19
N ILE A 96 10.93 1.97 -7.12
CA ILE A 96 9.87 2.99 -7.24
C ILE A 96 9.27 2.98 -8.65
N ASP A 97 10.10 2.85 -9.69
CA ASP A 97 9.64 2.79 -11.08
C ASP A 97 8.86 1.50 -11.36
N ALA A 98 9.30 0.36 -10.83
CA ALA A 98 8.54 -0.89 -10.91
C ALA A 98 7.17 -0.76 -10.23
N PHE A 99 7.12 -0.13 -9.04
CA PHE A 99 5.86 0.17 -8.37
C PHE A 99 4.96 1.03 -9.25
N LYS A 100 5.48 2.13 -9.82
CA LYS A 100 4.72 3.03 -10.72
C LYS A 100 4.16 2.25 -11.91
N ASN A 101 4.95 1.39 -12.54
CA ASN A 101 4.52 0.59 -13.68
C ASN A 101 3.34 -0.34 -13.33
N ASP A 102 3.34 -0.91 -12.12
CA ASP A 102 2.27 -1.79 -11.63
C ASP A 102 1.03 -1.02 -11.12
N HIS A 103 1.09 0.31 -11.02
CA HIS A 103 0.06 1.17 -10.42
C HIS A 103 -0.36 2.35 -11.33
N ASP A 104 -0.45 2.09 -12.63
CA ASP A 104 -0.91 3.08 -13.63
C ASP A 104 -0.06 4.36 -13.67
N GLY A 105 1.24 4.23 -13.43
CA GLY A 105 2.21 5.33 -13.35
C GLY A 105 2.21 6.09 -12.03
N ARG A 106 1.37 5.71 -11.05
CA ARG A 106 1.28 6.40 -9.76
C ARG A 106 2.40 5.95 -8.81
N PRO A 107 3.09 6.87 -8.13
CA PRO A 107 4.05 6.51 -7.09
C PRO A 107 3.33 5.93 -5.86
N PRO A 108 4.05 5.22 -4.97
CA PRO A 108 3.48 4.85 -3.68
C PRO A 108 3.15 6.11 -2.87
N ASP A 109 2.10 6.04 -2.03
CA ASP A 109 1.72 7.16 -1.16
C ASP A 109 2.79 7.40 -0.08
N PHE A 110 3.40 6.31 0.42
CA PHE A 110 4.52 6.35 1.35
C PHE A 110 5.64 5.37 0.94
N VAL A 111 6.89 5.75 1.18
CA VAL A 111 8.05 4.85 1.14
C VAL A 111 8.61 4.71 2.56
N MET A 112 8.71 3.48 3.05
CA MET A 112 9.30 3.16 4.36
C MET A 112 10.53 2.27 4.18
N HIS A 113 11.69 2.78 4.55
CA HIS A 113 12.91 1.99 4.63
C HIS A 113 13.14 1.54 6.07
N ILE A 114 13.51 0.28 6.27
CA ILE A 114 13.89 -0.26 7.58
C ILE A 114 15.39 -0.57 7.57
N GLY A 115 16.10 -0.14 8.61
CA GLY A 115 17.53 -0.43 8.78
C GLY A 115 17.84 -0.92 10.19
N MET A 116 18.87 -1.76 10.32
CA MET A 116 19.32 -2.24 11.63
C MET A 116 20.34 -1.26 12.23
N ALA A 117 20.11 -0.85 13.48
CA ALA A 117 21.10 -0.17 14.31
C ALA A 117 21.52 -1.08 15.47
N SER A 118 22.60 -1.85 15.30
CA SER A 118 23.02 -2.86 16.29
C SER A 118 23.46 -2.27 17.63
N THR A 119 23.78 -0.99 17.68
CA THR A 119 24.17 -0.26 18.89
C THR A 119 22.97 0.29 19.68
N ARG A 120 21.75 0.20 19.13
CA ARG A 120 20.53 0.69 19.75
C ARG A 120 19.67 -0.47 20.25
N ASP A 121 19.07 -0.29 21.41
CA ASP A 121 18.09 -1.21 22.01
C ASP A 121 16.63 -0.71 21.85
N TYR A 122 16.46 0.47 21.26
CA TYR A 122 15.19 1.14 20.94
C TYR A 122 14.96 1.24 19.43
N TYR A 123 13.72 1.56 19.04
CA TYR A 123 13.30 1.84 17.68
C TYR A 123 13.31 3.35 17.42
N ALA A 124 13.75 3.80 16.25
CA ALA A 124 13.86 5.22 15.96
C ALA A 124 13.38 5.57 14.56
N VAL A 125 12.60 6.64 14.45
CA VAL A 125 12.32 7.30 13.16
C VAL A 125 13.33 8.42 12.95
N GLU A 126 14.02 8.38 11.81
CA GLU A 126 15.02 9.39 11.45
C GLU A 126 14.32 10.61 10.82
N THR A 127 14.54 11.80 11.36
CA THR A 127 13.84 13.03 10.95
C THR A 127 14.57 13.77 9.82
N VAL A 128 15.80 13.38 9.54
CA VAL A 128 16.70 14.06 8.60
C VAL A 128 17.67 13.06 7.96
N ALA A 129 18.08 13.33 6.73
CA ALA A 129 19.13 12.61 6.03
C ALA A 129 20.16 13.59 5.47
N HIS A 130 21.43 13.20 5.49
CA HIS A 130 22.52 14.05 5.03
C HIS A 130 23.18 13.51 3.76
N ARG A 131 23.61 14.42 2.89
CA ARG A 131 24.19 14.11 1.58
C ARG A 131 25.62 13.55 1.66
N ASP A 132 26.35 13.91 2.71
CA ASP A 132 27.81 13.79 2.74
C ASP A 132 28.32 12.87 3.87
N ASP A 133 29.62 12.55 3.81
CA ASP A 133 30.41 11.81 4.81
C ASP A 133 30.20 10.29 4.89
N TYR A 134 29.88 9.65 3.77
CA TYR A 134 29.81 8.20 3.61
C TYR A 134 31.19 7.55 3.49
N ARG A 135 31.99 7.63 4.55
CA ARG A 135 33.39 7.14 4.59
C ARG A 135 33.53 5.68 5.03
N ILE A 136 32.46 5.07 5.52
CA ILE A 136 32.46 3.67 6.00
C ILE A 136 32.33 2.75 4.79
N THR A 137 33.23 1.77 4.66
CA THR A 137 33.20 0.80 3.57
C THR A 137 31.99 -0.12 3.65
N ASP A 138 31.38 -0.39 2.51
CA ASP A 138 30.27 -1.31 2.37
C ASP A 138 30.71 -2.79 2.32
N VAL A 139 29.81 -3.72 1.95
CA VAL A 139 30.15 -5.16 1.87
C VAL A 139 31.04 -5.52 0.68
N ASP A 140 31.20 -4.61 -0.28
CA ASP A 140 32.05 -4.76 -1.47
C ASP A 140 33.42 -4.06 -1.28
N GLY A 141 33.56 -3.29 -0.19
CA GLY A 141 34.78 -2.58 0.17
C GLY A 141 34.81 -1.12 -0.28
N ASP A 142 33.70 -0.63 -0.85
CA ASP A 142 33.59 0.69 -1.45
C ASP A 142 33.03 1.72 -0.46
N VAL A 143 33.36 3.00 -0.68
CA VAL A 143 32.82 4.14 0.08
C VAL A 143 31.77 4.88 -0.75
N GLY A 144 30.88 5.65 -0.10
CA GLY A 144 29.72 6.27 -0.75
C GLY A 144 30.00 7.54 -1.55
N VAL A 145 31.28 7.95 -1.70
CA VAL A 145 31.66 9.20 -2.36
C VAL A 145 31.24 9.20 -3.83
N ASP A 146 31.69 8.21 -4.59
CA ASP A 146 31.47 8.16 -6.05
C ASP A 146 30.05 7.73 -6.41
N GLU A 147 29.43 6.90 -5.56
CA GLU A 147 28.07 6.39 -5.77
C GLU A 147 26.97 7.37 -5.39
N GLY A 148 27.23 8.29 -4.45
CA GLY A 148 26.23 9.27 -3.99
C GLY A 148 26.76 10.68 -3.94
N GLU A 149 27.72 10.98 -3.06
CA GLU A 149 28.11 12.36 -2.73
C GLU A 149 28.48 13.19 -3.96
N ALA A 150 29.36 12.66 -4.82
CA ALA A 150 29.81 13.34 -6.03
C ALA A 150 28.64 13.57 -7.00
N VAL A 151 27.75 12.58 -7.15
CA VAL A 151 26.57 12.65 -8.02
C VAL A 151 25.58 13.69 -7.50
N TRP A 152 25.26 13.67 -6.21
CA TRP A 152 24.33 14.61 -5.59
C TRP A 152 24.86 16.04 -5.58
N LYS A 153 26.17 16.23 -5.36
CA LYS A 153 26.84 17.53 -5.47
C LYS A 153 26.78 18.08 -6.89
N ALA A 154 27.10 17.25 -7.90
CA ALA A 154 27.02 17.66 -9.30
C ALA A 154 25.60 18.05 -9.73
N LEU A 155 24.59 17.46 -9.09
CA LEU A 155 23.17 17.80 -9.30
C LEU A 155 22.68 18.98 -8.43
N GLY A 156 23.53 19.57 -7.60
CA GLY A 156 23.15 20.68 -6.71
C GLY A 156 22.12 20.31 -5.65
N LEU A 157 22.07 19.03 -5.21
CA LEU A 157 21.10 18.61 -4.21
C LEU A 157 21.44 19.17 -2.81
N PRO A 158 20.42 19.51 -1.99
CA PRO A 158 20.62 20.04 -0.65
C PRO A 158 21.50 19.15 0.21
N GLU A 159 22.35 19.71 1.06
CA GLU A 159 23.18 18.94 1.99
C GLU A 159 22.33 18.11 2.95
N VAL A 160 21.15 18.61 3.28
CA VAL A 160 20.23 18.03 4.24
C VAL A 160 18.85 17.92 3.60
N LEU A 161 18.24 16.74 3.69
CA LEU A 161 16.86 16.50 3.24
C LEU A 161 16.01 15.98 4.39
N ARG A 162 14.73 16.34 4.37
CA ARG A 162 13.72 15.92 5.36
C ARG A 162 12.42 15.52 4.67
N PRO A 163 11.59 14.66 5.29
CA PRO A 163 10.22 14.45 4.84
C PRO A 163 9.46 15.77 4.82
N GLY A 164 8.64 16.01 3.81
CA GLY A 164 7.98 17.32 3.66
C GLY A 164 7.29 17.50 2.30
N PRO A 165 6.50 18.58 2.12
CA PRO A 165 5.93 18.95 0.82
C PRO A 165 7.02 19.13 -0.24
N CYS A 166 6.61 19.06 -1.52
CA CYS A 166 7.51 19.18 -2.67
C CYS A 166 8.32 20.49 -2.72
N ILE A 167 7.82 21.55 -2.09
CA ILE A 167 8.50 22.83 -1.91
C ILE A 167 8.58 23.09 -0.41
N MET A 168 9.80 23.16 0.14
CA MET A 168 10.02 23.67 1.49
C MET A 168 10.55 25.10 1.43
N PRO A 169 10.28 25.92 2.46
CA PRO A 169 10.88 27.25 2.58
C PRO A 169 12.41 27.23 2.53
N ASP A 170 13.03 26.18 3.08
CA ASP A 170 14.49 26.06 3.20
C ASP A 170 15.16 25.46 1.94
N ASP A 171 14.37 25.00 0.95
CA ASP A 171 14.89 24.37 -0.28
C ASP A 171 15.36 25.41 -1.32
N ASP A 172 15.03 26.71 -1.14
CA ASP A 172 15.16 27.76 -2.17
C ASP A 172 16.31 28.77 -1.96
N GLU A 173 17.20 28.57 -0.98
CA GLU A 173 18.37 29.47 -0.79
C GLU A 173 19.45 29.38 -1.92
N GLY A 174 19.10 28.91 -3.13
CA GLY A 174 20.08 28.59 -4.17
C GLY A 174 19.69 28.73 -5.64
N HIS A 175 18.58 29.38 -6.02
CA HIS A 175 18.29 29.61 -7.45
C HIS A 175 17.73 31.00 -7.75
N GLU A 176 18.54 31.82 -8.45
CA GLU A 176 18.08 33.04 -9.11
C GLU A 176 17.11 32.68 -10.26
N GLY A 177 15.97 33.38 -10.31
CA GLY A 177 14.81 33.02 -11.12
C GLY A 177 14.91 33.31 -12.62
N ASP A 178 14.02 32.68 -13.37
CA ASP A 178 13.64 33.08 -14.73
C ASP A 178 12.10 33.12 -14.80
N GLU A 179 11.54 34.31 -14.95
CA GLU A 179 10.10 34.56 -15.10
C GLU A 179 9.68 34.43 -16.57
N GLY A 180 8.76 33.51 -16.86
CA GLY A 180 8.10 33.39 -18.17
C GLY A 180 6.58 33.29 -18.02
N ASP A 181 5.87 34.25 -18.60
CA ASP A 181 4.41 34.39 -18.60
C ASP A 181 3.75 33.69 -19.81
N ALA A 182 2.71 32.87 -19.58
CA ALA A 182 1.61 32.58 -20.52
C ALA A 182 0.52 31.68 -19.90
N ASN A 183 -0.76 32.11 -20.01
CA ASN A 183 -1.94 31.33 -19.64
C ASN A 183 -2.52 30.53 -20.82
N ALA A 184 -2.72 29.22 -20.64
CA ALA A 184 -3.40 28.34 -21.61
C ALA A 184 -4.26 27.26 -20.92
N VAL A 185 -5.38 26.88 -21.55
CA VAL A 185 -6.28 25.80 -21.10
C VAL A 185 -6.43 24.77 -22.22
N SER A 186 -6.21 23.49 -21.93
CA SER A 186 -6.34 22.39 -22.89
C SER A 186 -7.13 21.22 -22.28
N ARG A 187 -8.02 20.60 -23.07
CA ARG A 187 -8.83 19.43 -22.69
C ARG A 187 -8.69 18.32 -23.71
N LYS A 188 -8.46 17.08 -23.26
CA LYS A 188 -8.44 15.86 -24.09
C LYS A 188 -9.16 14.72 -23.36
N SER A 189 -9.99 13.96 -24.09
CA SER A 189 -10.76 12.82 -23.57
C SER A 189 -10.50 11.59 -24.44
N SER A 190 -10.39 10.41 -23.83
CA SER A 190 -10.22 9.13 -24.51
C SER A 190 -10.90 7.99 -23.76
N THR A 191 -11.53 7.07 -24.49
CA THR A 191 -12.24 5.91 -23.92
C THR A 191 -11.70 4.61 -24.52
N ALA A 192 -11.43 3.61 -23.69
CA ALA A 192 -11.00 2.27 -24.11
C ALA A 192 -11.84 1.19 -23.40
N VAL A 193 -12.22 0.14 -24.13
CA VAL A 193 -13.05 -0.97 -23.62
C VAL A 193 -12.29 -2.28 -23.84
N TYR A 194 -12.16 -3.07 -22.78
CA TYR A 194 -11.48 -4.36 -22.79
C TYR A 194 -12.43 -5.46 -22.32
N THR A 195 -12.47 -6.57 -23.06
CA THR A 195 -13.29 -7.74 -22.70
C THR A 195 -12.44 -9.00 -22.77
N THR A 196 -12.50 -9.81 -21.71
CA THR A 196 -11.99 -11.19 -21.72
C THR A 196 -12.92 -12.08 -20.89
N ARG A 197 -12.85 -13.40 -21.07
CA ARG A 197 -13.79 -14.40 -20.50
C ARG A 197 -14.22 -14.09 -19.07
N GLY A 198 -15.45 -13.58 -18.90
CA GLY A 198 -16.10 -13.34 -17.61
C GLY A 198 -15.80 -11.98 -16.95
N ILE A 199 -15.00 -11.11 -17.57
CA ILE A 199 -14.63 -9.79 -17.03
C ILE A 199 -14.75 -8.75 -18.15
N SER A 200 -15.55 -7.70 -17.90
CA SER A 200 -15.64 -6.52 -18.76
C SER A 200 -15.05 -5.32 -18.02
N ALA A 201 -14.14 -4.59 -18.68
CA ALA A 201 -13.51 -3.39 -18.15
C ALA A 201 -13.69 -2.21 -19.11
N THR A 202 -14.25 -1.10 -18.61
CA THR A 202 -14.37 0.17 -19.35
C THR A 202 -13.48 1.22 -18.69
N VAL A 203 -12.61 1.83 -19.48
CA VAL A 203 -11.68 2.89 -19.05
C VAL A 203 -12.05 4.19 -19.76
N VAL A 204 -12.35 5.24 -19.00
CA VAL A 204 -12.55 6.60 -19.52
C VAL A 204 -11.51 7.51 -18.88
N THR A 205 -10.74 8.20 -19.71
CA THR A 205 -9.69 9.13 -19.29
C THR A 205 -10.02 10.54 -19.77
N ASP A 206 -10.20 11.45 -18.83
CA ASP A 206 -10.39 12.87 -19.08
C ASP A 206 -9.21 13.66 -18.51
N THR A 207 -8.50 14.39 -19.36
CA THR A 207 -7.39 15.26 -18.96
C THR A 207 -7.77 16.71 -19.17
N THR A 208 -7.74 17.50 -18.10
CA THR A 208 -7.90 18.95 -18.14
C THR A 208 -6.67 19.62 -17.56
N THR A 209 -5.99 20.42 -18.38
CA THR A 209 -4.86 21.25 -17.95
C THR A 209 -5.31 22.70 -17.92
N THR A 210 -5.16 23.34 -16.75
CA THR A 210 -5.45 24.76 -16.57
C THR A 210 -4.22 25.45 -15.98
N THR A 211 -3.64 26.36 -16.75
CA THR A 211 -2.56 27.25 -16.29
C THR A 211 -3.19 28.55 -15.79
N SER A 212 -2.71 29.03 -14.63
CA SER A 212 -2.91 30.37 -14.05
C SER A 212 -1.53 30.92 -13.67
N ASN A 213 -1.32 32.25 -13.70
CA ASN A 213 -0.04 32.98 -13.56
C ASN A 213 0.86 32.63 -12.35
N THR A 214 0.49 31.67 -11.50
CA THR A 214 1.33 31.17 -10.40
C THR A 214 1.07 29.70 -10.05
N VAL A 215 0.13 29.01 -10.73
CA VAL A 215 -0.25 27.62 -10.44
C VAL A 215 -0.69 26.95 -11.74
N THR A 216 -0.02 25.85 -12.12
CA THR A 216 -0.53 24.94 -13.17
C THR A 216 -1.22 23.76 -12.51
N THR A 217 -2.52 23.64 -12.71
CA THR A 217 -3.31 22.50 -12.20
C THR A 217 -3.65 21.59 -13.36
N THR A 218 -3.06 20.39 -13.37
CA THR A 218 -3.45 19.31 -14.29
C THR A 218 -4.30 18.32 -13.51
N THR A 219 -5.57 18.19 -13.90
CA THR A 219 -6.48 17.19 -13.35
C THR A 219 -6.69 16.12 -14.40
N THR A 220 -6.18 14.91 -14.12
CA THR A 220 -6.41 13.72 -14.93
C THR A 220 -7.34 12.80 -14.16
N SER A 221 -8.53 12.59 -14.69
CA SER A 221 -9.53 11.69 -14.12
C SER A 221 -9.58 10.43 -14.99
N THR A 222 -9.12 9.30 -14.43
CA THR A 222 -9.28 7.99 -15.06
C THR A 222 -10.30 7.21 -14.26
N SER A 223 -11.37 6.77 -14.92
CA SER A 223 -12.39 5.91 -14.32
C SER A 223 -12.33 4.53 -14.96
N THR A 224 -12.10 3.51 -14.13
CA THR A 224 -12.08 2.11 -14.54
C THR A 224 -13.25 1.40 -13.90
N THR A 225 -14.18 0.88 -14.72
CA THR A 225 -15.29 0.07 -14.25
C THR A 225 -15.01 -1.40 -14.59
N THR A 226 -14.81 -2.24 -13.57
CA THR A 226 -14.61 -3.69 -13.73
C THR A 226 -15.82 -4.44 -13.19
N THR A 227 -16.46 -5.25 -14.04
CA THR A 227 -17.59 -6.11 -13.64
C THR A 227 -17.10 -7.55 -13.51
N THR A 228 -17.27 -8.16 -12.33
CA THR A 228 -16.97 -9.57 -12.07
C THR A 228 -18.19 -10.25 -11.46
N THR A 229 -18.66 -11.34 -12.08
CA THR A 229 -19.78 -12.14 -11.58
C THR A 229 -19.23 -13.33 -10.79
N THR A 230 -19.58 -13.45 -9.51
CA THR A 230 -19.24 -14.63 -8.70
C THR A 230 -20.51 -15.23 -8.12
N THR A 231 -20.77 -16.49 -8.45
CA THR A 231 -21.89 -17.27 -7.92
C THR A 231 -21.37 -18.16 -6.79
N THR A 232 -21.79 -17.90 -5.55
CA THR A 232 -21.43 -18.75 -4.41
C THR A 232 -22.59 -19.66 -4.05
N THR A 233 -22.46 -20.95 -4.33
CA THR A 233 -23.40 -21.97 -3.83
C THR A 233 -22.87 -22.49 -2.50
N LYS A 234 -23.63 -22.32 -1.42
CA LYS A 234 -23.28 -22.86 -0.11
C LYS A 234 -23.45 -24.39 -0.16
N MET A 235 -22.34 -25.12 -0.39
CA MET A 235 -22.27 -26.57 -0.26
C MET A 235 -21.73 -26.90 1.13
N SER A 236 -22.54 -27.61 1.91
CA SER A 236 -22.15 -28.24 3.17
C SER A 236 -21.13 -29.36 2.91
N SER A 237 -20.02 -29.34 3.65
CA SER A 237 -18.98 -30.38 3.66
C SER A 237 -19.54 -31.75 4.02
N PRO A 238 -18.99 -32.83 3.45
CA PRO A 238 -18.29 -33.78 4.33
C PRO A 238 -17.03 -34.37 3.69
N ASP A 239 -16.04 -34.69 4.52
CA ASP A 239 -15.40 -36.02 4.60
C ASP A 239 -14.05 -35.94 5.32
N GLU A 240 -14.01 -36.43 6.55
CA GLU A 240 -12.81 -37.00 7.18
C GLU A 240 -12.94 -38.53 7.12
N GLU A 241 -12.02 -39.17 6.40
CA GLU A 241 -11.85 -40.61 6.39
C GLU A 241 -11.35 -41.12 7.76
N LYS A 242 -12.05 -42.11 8.34
CA LYS A 242 -11.39 -43.14 9.14
C LYS A 242 -11.97 -44.53 8.85
N VAL A 243 -11.02 -45.41 8.55
CA VAL A 243 -11.12 -46.83 8.21
C VAL A 243 -11.67 -47.66 9.38
N GLN A 244 -12.70 -48.49 9.15
CA GLN A 244 -12.67 -49.93 9.48
C GLN A 244 -13.92 -50.70 9.01
N GLN A 245 -13.68 -51.97 8.70
CA GLN A 245 -14.51 -52.94 8.00
C GLN A 245 -15.61 -53.61 8.85
N GLN A 246 -16.60 -54.14 8.10
CA GLN A 246 -17.27 -55.45 8.22
C GLN A 246 -18.67 -55.58 8.85
N GLN A 247 -19.51 -56.30 8.07
CA GLN A 247 -20.71 -57.10 8.39
C GLN A 247 -22.01 -56.29 8.62
N GLN A 248 -22.94 -56.20 7.67
CA GLN A 248 -23.80 -57.21 7.02
C GLN A 248 -25.00 -57.66 7.89
N GLU A 249 -26.18 -57.29 7.38
CA GLU A 249 -27.48 -57.98 7.48
C GLU A 249 -28.49 -57.70 8.61
N GLN A 250 -29.74 -57.53 8.13
CA GLN A 250 -31.05 -57.78 8.75
C GLN A 250 -31.66 -56.65 9.61
N HIS A 251 -32.68 -55.99 9.06
CA HIS A 251 -34.11 -56.15 9.41
C HIS A 251 -34.53 -54.95 10.27
N GLU A 252 -35.69 -54.30 10.14
CA GLU A 252 -36.90 -54.55 9.38
C GLU A 252 -37.79 -53.30 9.53
N HIS A 253 -38.59 -53.04 8.50
CA HIS A 253 -39.98 -52.57 8.59
C HIS A 253 -40.38 -51.22 9.23
N GLN A 254 -41.09 -50.47 8.37
CA GLN A 254 -42.40 -49.85 8.62
C GLN A 254 -42.43 -48.35 8.94
N GLN A 255 -42.28 -47.58 7.85
CA GLN A 255 -43.33 -46.75 7.25
C GLN A 255 -44.48 -46.25 8.14
N GLN A 256 -44.76 -44.95 7.93
CA GLN A 256 -46.01 -44.18 8.15
C GLN A 256 -46.11 -43.40 9.46
N GLN A 257 -45.82 -42.10 9.38
CA GLN A 257 -46.92 -41.12 9.36
C GLN A 257 -46.47 -39.72 8.89
N GLN A 258 -47.32 -39.18 8.01
CA GLN A 258 -47.66 -37.77 7.81
C GLN A 258 -46.67 -36.84 7.10
N GLU A 259 -46.95 -36.70 5.81
CA GLU A 259 -46.95 -35.44 5.08
C GLU A 259 -47.65 -34.33 5.88
N GLU A 260 -46.92 -33.25 6.16
CA GLU A 260 -47.41 -31.88 6.07
C GLU A 260 -46.24 -31.01 5.60
N LYS A 261 -46.20 -30.75 4.30
CA LYS A 261 -45.28 -29.79 3.68
C LYS A 261 -45.73 -28.38 4.04
N GLU A 262 -45.10 -27.77 5.05
CA GLU A 262 -44.94 -26.32 5.05
C GLU A 262 -43.80 -25.97 4.08
N GLU A 263 -44.20 -25.38 2.96
CA GLU A 263 -43.34 -24.78 1.95
C GLU A 263 -42.70 -23.50 2.53
N HIS A 264 -41.67 -23.66 3.38
CA HIS A 264 -40.81 -22.55 3.76
C HIS A 264 -39.74 -22.39 2.68
N ASN A 265 -40.06 -21.65 1.63
CA ASN A 265 -39.08 -21.21 0.64
C ASN A 265 -38.19 -20.15 1.33
N PRO A 266 -36.91 -20.43 1.65
CA PRO A 266 -36.09 -19.41 2.27
C PRO A 266 -35.80 -18.35 1.21
N ILE A 267 -36.33 -17.13 1.43
CA ILE A 267 -35.97 -15.96 0.64
C ILE A 267 -34.44 -15.84 0.68
N ARG A 268 -33.77 -16.22 -0.42
CA ARG A 268 -32.33 -15.99 -0.59
C ARG A 268 -32.12 -14.52 -0.90
N ASN A 269 -31.93 -13.73 0.14
CA ASN A 269 -31.38 -12.40 -0.02
C ASN A 269 -29.87 -12.55 -0.34
N THR A 270 -29.54 -12.49 -1.62
CA THR A 270 -28.15 -12.44 -2.07
C THR A 270 -27.66 -11.00 -2.00
N ILE A 271 -26.82 -10.69 -1.02
CA ILE A 271 -26.12 -9.39 -0.95
C ILE A 271 -24.82 -9.52 -1.75
N VAL A 272 -24.71 -8.77 -2.83
CA VAL A 272 -23.48 -8.66 -3.63
C VAL A 272 -22.78 -7.37 -3.24
N THR A 273 -21.74 -7.45 -2.41
CA THR A 273 -20.92 -6.29 -2.09
C THR A 273 -19.84 -6.13 -3.15
N THR A 274 -19.94 -5.06 -3.95
CA THR A 274 -18.90 -4.67 -4.91
C THR A 274 -18.03 -3.61 -4.25
N ILE A 275 -16.79 -3.96 -3.90
CA ILE A 275 -15.82 -2.99 -3.41
C ILE A 275 -15.16 -2.32 -4.60
N THR A 276 -15.34 -1.01 -4.74
CA THR A 276 -14.70 -0.18 -5.76
C THR A 276 -13.56 0.62 -5.10
N SER A 277 -12.32 0.38 -5.50
CA SER A 277 -11.20 1.21 -5.05
C SER A 277 -11.22 2.55 -5.79
N ALA A 278 -11.14 3.67 -5.07
CA ALA A 278 -11.03 4.98 -5.70
C ALA A 278 -9.60 5.17 -6.25
N ALA A 279 -9.45 5.26 -7.57
CA ALA A 279 -8.16 5.29 -8.27
C ALA A 279 -7.37 6.62 -8.14
N SER A 280 -7.88 7.60 -7.38
CA SER A 280 -7.16 8.85 -7.13
C SER A 280 -6.00 8.62 -6.15
N GLN A 281 -4.83 9.19 -6.44
CA GLN A 281 -3.71 9.25 -5.49
C GLN A 281 -4.20 9.81 -4.15
N THR A 282 -3.79 9.20 -3.03
CA THR A 282 -4.22 9.69 -1.73
C THR A 282 -3.53 11.03 -1.46
N PRO A 283 -4.28 12.12 -1.20
CA PRO A 283 -3.68 13.39 -0.84
C PRO A 283 -2.81 13.22 0.42
N THR A 284 -1.54 13.60 0.31
CA THR A 284 -0.59 13.57 1.43
C THR A 284 -0.03 14.96 1.72
N ALA A 285 0.23 15.23 2.99
CA ALA A 285 0.92 16.41 3.48
C ALA A 285 2.02 15.97 4.47
N PRO A 286 3.11 15.35 3.99
CA PRO A 286 4.20 14.95 4.86
C PRO A 286 4.87 16.18 5.48
N TYR A 287 5.42 16.00 6.66
CA TYR A 287 6.24 16.97 7.38
C TYR A 287 7.33 16.23 8.16
N PRO A 288 8.43 16.89 8.54
CA PRO A 288 9.48 16.26 9.33
C PRO A 288 8.89 15.72 10.64
N PRO A 289 9.06 14.43 10.99
CA PRO A 289 8.49 13.88 12.22
C PRO A 289 8.86 14.71 13.45
N ASP A 290 7.86 15.09 14.23
CA ASP A 290 7.97 16.00 15.38
C ASP A 290 7.36 15.38 16.66
N ALA A 291 7.17 16.18 17.71
CA ALA A 291 6.59 15.70 18.97
C ALA A 291 5.14 15.16 18.80
N HIS A 292 4.35 15.74 17.90
CA HIS A 292 2.99 15.25 17.62
C HIS A 292 3.04 13.90 16.90
N PHE A 293 3.93 13.77 15.91
CA PHE A 293 4.19 12.50 15.24
C PHE A 293 4.62 11.42 16.23
N LEU A 294 5.60 11.70 17.09
CA LEU A 294 6.10 10.74 18.08
C LEU A 294 5.00 10.28 19.03
N LYS A 295 4.19 11.22 19.56
CA LYS A 295 3.07 10.90 20.45
C LYS A 295 2.03 10.02 19.75
N THR A 296 1.76 10.29 18.47
CA THR A 296 0.84 9.50 17.66
C THR A 296 1.39 8.09 17.45
N TRP A 297 2.67 7.96 17.10
CA TRP A 297 3.31 6.65 16.92
C TRP A 297 3.32 5.83 18.22
N GLN A 298 3.63 6.46 19.35
CA GLN A 298 3.56 5.84 20.68
C GLN A 298 2.17 5.29 21.00
N SER A 299 1.09 5.94 20.53
CA SER A 299 -0.28 5.45 20.73
C SER A 299 -0.62 4.20 19.91
N PHE A 300 0.11 3.95 18.82
CA PHE A 300 -0.05 2.76 17.97
C PHE A 300 0.98 1.67 18.21
N ALA A 301 2.11 1.99 18.85
CA ALA A 301 3.19 1.07 19.15
C ALA A 301 2.84 0.15 20.35
N PRO A 302 3.40 -1.07 20.42
CA PRO A 302 3.25 -1.93 21.60
C PRO A 302 3.77 -1.24 22.86
N CYS A 303 3.07 -1.39 24.00
CA CYS A 303 3.49 -0.75 25.26
C CYS A 303 4.91 -1.13 25.74
N LYS A 304 5.43 -2.27 25.27
CA LYS A 304 6.78 -2.76 25.59
C LYS A 304 7.89 -2.21 24.68
N ALA A 305 7.54 -1.48 23.62
CA ALA A 305 8.50 -0.95 22.66
C ALA A 305 8.91 0.48 23.03
N ASP A 306 10.22 0.72 23.13
CA ASP A 306 10.79 2.06 23.23
C ASP A 306 10.94 2.64 21.82
N VAL A 307 10.11 3.64 21.49
CA VAL A 307 10.10 4.31 20.18
C VAL A 307 10.48 5.78 20.34
N ARG A 308 11.37 6.27 19.47
CA ARG A 308 11.98 7.61 19.56
C ARG A 308 12.10 8.29 18.19
N LEU A 309 12.37 9.59 18.20
CA LEU A 309 12.89 10.30 17.04
C LEU A 309 14.41 10.38 17.12
N SER A 310 15.07 10.46 15.97
CA SER A 310 16.52 10.56 15.84
C SER A 310 16.87 11.46 14.66
N GLU A 311 18.01 12.16 14.76
CA GLU A 311 18.56 12.98 13.67
C GLU A 311 19.83 12.36 13.06
N ASP A 312 20.14 11.12 13.44
CA ASP A 312 21.36 10.41 13.07
C ASP A 312 21.01 9.04 12.47
N ALA A 313 20.95 8.97 11.15
CA ALA A 313 20.79 7.72 10.42
C ALA A 313 22.12 6.95 10.23
N GLY A 314 23.23 7.42 10.83
CA GLY A 314 24.47 6.67 11.00
C GLY A 314 25.52 6.82 9.89
N ARG A 315 25.40 7.78 8.96
CA ARG A 315 26.39 8.09 7.88
C ARG A 315 26.94 6.84 7.16
N TYR A 316 26.07 5.86 6.98
CA TYR A 316 26.33 4.58 6.30
C TYR A 316 25.16 4.26 5.38
N LEU A 317 24.94 2.99 4.99
CA LEU A 317 23.89 2.62 4.05
C LEU A 317 22.47 2.96 4.52
N CYS A 318 22.23 3.03 5.84
CA CYS A 318 20.94 3.46 6.39
C CYS A 318 20.62 4.91 6.03
N GLU A 319 21.56 5.83 6.25
CA GLU A 319 21.38 7.22 5.82
C GLU A 319 21.45 7.36 4.31
N PHE A 320 22.32 6.59 3.64
CA PHE A 320 22.48 6.66 2.20
C PHE A 320 21.18 6.30 1.46
N ILE A 321 20.49 5.22 1.85
CA ILE A 321 19.19 4.88 1.24
C ILE A 321 18.13 5.92 1.55
N TYR A 322 18.14 6.47 2.77
CA TYR A 322 17.17 7.48 3.18
C TYR A 322 17.33 8.76 2.36
N TYR A 323 18.57 9.26 2.25
CA TYR A 323 18.90 10.41 1.42
C TYR A 323 18.62 10.12 -0.05
N THR A 324 19.00 8.94 -0.57
CA THR A 324 18.72 8.55 -1.98
C THR A 324 17.24 8.64 -2.31
N SER A 325 16.37 8.15 -1.41
CA SER A 325 14.92 8.14 -1.60
C SER A 325 14.31 9.55 -1.49
N LEU A 326 14.74 10.35 -0.51
CA LEU A 326 14.35 11.75 -0.39
C LEU A 326 14.80 12.58 -1.60
N ALA A 327 16.03 12.35 -2.07
CA ALA A 327 16.62 13.01 -3.24
C ALA A 327 15.87 12.64 -4.54
N HIS A 328 15.42 11.40 -4.66
CA HIS A 328 14.59 10.98 -5.79
C HIS A 328 13.28 11.78 -5.83
N ALA A 329 12.55 11.86 -4.72
CA ALA A 329 11.33 12.66 -4.62
C ALA A 329 11.58 14.17 -4.83
N TYR A 330 12.68 14.70 -4.27
CA TYR A 330 13.10 16.09 -4.48
C TYR A 330 13.27 16.43 -5.96
N LYS A 331 13.98 15.56 -6.71
CA LYS A 331 14.20 15.73 -8.14
C LYS A 331 12.91 15.64 -8.96
N GLU A 332 11.97 14.81 -8.54
CA GLU A 332 10.65 14.69 -9.17
C GLU A 332 9.69 15.83 -8.80
N ARG A 333 10.10 16.77 -7.94
CA ARG A 333 9.25 17.83 -7.39
C ARG A 333 7.97 17.25 -6.77
N SER A 334 8.08 16.10 -6.12
CA SER A 334 7.00 15.42 -5.43
C SER A 334 7.13 15.57 -3.92
N ASN A 335 6.03 15.33 -3.20
CA ASN A 335 6.05 15.25 -1.75
C ASN A 335 7.08 14.19 -1.32
N ARG A 336 7.96 14.55 -0.39
CA ARG A 336 8.97 13.67 0.19
C ARG A 336 8.31 12.80 1.27
N SER A 337 7.37 11.96 0.85
CA SER A 337 6.61 11.01 1.67
C SER A 337 7.45 9.76 1.99
N VAL A 338 8.66 9.97 2.51
CA VAL A 338 9.63 8.93 2.83
C VAL A 338 9.87 8.92 4.34
N VAL A 339 9.92 7.74 4.94
CA VAL A 339 10.31 7.56 6.35
C VAL A 339 11.38 6.49 6.47
N PHE A 340 12.27 6.66 7.44
CA PHE A 340 13.28 5.65 7.78
C PHE A 340 13.10 5.18 9.22
N LEU A 341 13.01 3.87 9.42
CA LEU A 341 12.87 3.22 10.72
C LEU A 341 14.15 2.44 11.05
N HIS A 342 14.87 2.89 12.07
CA HIS A 342 15.90 2.09 12.71
C HIS A 342 15.30 1.09 13.70
N VAL A 343 15.76 -0.15 13.62
CA VAL A 343 15.38 -1.26 14.51
C VAL A 343 16.60 -1.82 15.25
N PRO A 344 16.43 -2.37 16.47
CA PRO A 344 17.51 -3.07 17.18
C PRO A 344 18.05 -4.27 16.40
N GLY A 345 19.27 -4.69 16.71
CA GLY A 345 19.96 -5.81 16.05
C GLY A 345 19.49 -7.23 16.40
N ARG A 346 18.40 -7.38 17.17
CA ARG A 346 17.90 -8.68 17.63
C ARG A 346 17.08 -9.37 16.54
N THR A 347 17.30 -10.67 16.36
CA THR A 347 16.68 -11.47 15.27
C THR A 347 15.91 -12.69 15.76
N ASP A 348 15.74 -12.86 17.08
CA ASP A 348 14.86 -13.89 17.63
C ASP A 348 13.38 -13.60 17.31
N ASP A 349 12.54 -14.64 17.32
CA ASP A 349 11.13 -14.55 16.91
C ASP A 349 10.34 -13.50 17.70
N GLU A 350 10.61 -13.35 19.00
CA GLU A 350 9.96 -12.32 19.82
C GLU A 350 10.37 -10.92 19.35
N ALA A 351 11.67 -10.67 19.15
CA ALA A 351 12.16 -9.39 18.67
C ALA A 351 11.60 -9.03 17.28
N ILE A 352 11.51 -10.00 16.36
CA ILE A 352 10.92 -9.79 15.03
C ILE A 352 9.42 -9.50 15.14
N GLN A 353 8.69 -10.20 16.00
CA GLN A 353 7.26 -9.94 16.21
C GLN A 353 7.01 -8.55 16.82
N ILE A 354 7.83 -8.12 17.79
CA ILE A 354 7.76 -6.75 18.33
C ILE A 354 8.08 -5.72 17.24
N GLY A 355 9.15 -5.95 16.47
CA GLY A 355 9.54 -5.05 15.39
C GLY A 355 8.47 -4.92 14.30
N ARG A 356 7.79 -6.02 13.96
CA ARG A 356 6.63 -6.04 13.08
C ARG A 356 5.49 -5.18 13.62
N GLU A 357 5.13 -5.33 14.90
CA GLU A 357 4.07 -4.53 15.51
C GLU A 357 4.44 -3.04 15.59
N VAL A 358 5.70 -2.72 15.88
CA VAL A 358 6.22 -1.34 15.87
C VAL A 358 6.12 -0.72 14.47
N ALA A 359 6.53 -1.46 13.43
CA ALA A 359 6.47 -1.00 12.04
C ALA A 359 5.02 -0.85 11.55
N VAL A 360 4.12 -1.76 11.91
CA VAL A 360 2.67 -1.61 11.66
C VAL A 360 2.12 -0.36 12.38
N GLY A 361 2.54 -0.13 13.63
CA GLY A 361 2.19 1.08 14.37
C GLY A 361 2.70 2.36 13.70
N LEU A 362 3.91 2.32 13.12
CA LEU A 362 4.45 3.43 12.35
C LEU A 362 3.64 3.69 11.08
N VAL A 363 3.27 2.64 10.34
CA VAL A 363 2.41 2.78 9.15
C VAL A 363 1.06 3.42 9.49
N ARG A 364 0.44 3.05 10.62
CA ARG A 364 -0.78 3.72 11.12
C ARG A 364 -0.53 5.19 11.47
N CYS A 365 0.62 5.49 12.08
CA CYS A 365 1.03 6.86 12.39
C CYS A 365 1.19 7.71 11.12
N LEU A 366 1.85 7.20 10.08
CA LEU A 366 1.99 7.91 8.80
C LEU A 366 0.62 8.25 8.22
N VAL A 367 -0.31 7.30 8.22
CA VAL A 367 -1.67 7.58 7.73
C VAL A 367 -2.38 8.64 8.57
N ALA A 368 -2.29 8.54 9.90
CA ALA A 368 -2.93 9.48 10.81
C ALA A 368 -2.34 10.89 10.72
N CYS A 369 -1.04 11.01 10.44
CA CYS A 369 -0.33 12.29 10.41
C CYS A 369 -0.25 12.92 9.03
N TRP A 370 -0.12 12.14 7.96
CA TRP A 370 0.23 12.64 6.63
C TRP A 370 -0.87 12.50 5.59
N VAL A 371 -1.93 11.70 5.80
CA VAL A 371 -3.07 11.67 4.86
C VAL A 371 -4.06 12.77 5.21
N VAL A 372 -4.42 13.59 4.21
CA VAL A 372 -5.34 14.74 4.36
C VAL A 372 -6.71 14.50 3.73
#